data_AF-A0A377UV27-F1
#
_entry.id   AF-A0A377UV27-F1
#
_cell.length_a   1.000
_cell.length_b   1.000
_cell.length_c   1.000
_cell.angle_alpha   90.00
_cell.angle_beta   90.00
_cell.angle_gamma   90.00
#
_symmetry.space_group_name_H-M   'P 1'
#
loop_
_entity.id
_entity.type
_entity.pdbx_description
1 polymer ?
#
loop_
_entity_poly.entity_id
_entity_poly.type
_entity_poly.pdbx_seq_one_letter_code
_entity_poly.pdbx_strand_id
1 'polypeptide(L)'
;MYLRVNTLNKLVPYAARRFIDNLPAIFTGDFNHALLEDDSDCSQLLELYKNVAMKQVFSHPDVEQLELQGYRVISGLLDIYQPLLKLSLEDFSELVAQERVRRLPIASRLYQKLSTRHRLAYVEAVNKTGAYGARICADGILLSLPSDSGLYQRDDGFVCVG
;
A
#
# COMPACT_ATOMS: atom_id res chain seq x y z
N MET A 1 37.26 -5.08 0.71
CA MET A 1 35.83 -4.69 0.58
C MET A 1 35.61 -4.07 -0.80
N TYR A 2 35.59 -4.88 -1.86
CA TYR A 2 35.57 -4.38 -3.26
C TYR A 2 34.30 -4.69 -4.04
N LEU A 3 33.53 -5.70 -3.62
CA LEU A 3 32.33 -6.15 -4.35
C LEU A 3 31.30 -5.01 -4.50
N ARG A 4 30.87 -4.40 -3.40
CA ARG A 4 29.90 -3.29 -3.41
C ARG A 4 30.34 -2.14 -4.34
N VAL A 5 31.59 -1.69 -4.22
CA VAL A 5 32.12 -0.56 -5.00
C VAL A 5 32.14 -0.91 -6.49
N ASN A 6 32.63 -2.11 -6.84
CA ASN A 6 32.71 -2.55 -8.23
C ASN A 6 31.32 -2.72 -8.86
N THR A 7 30.38 -3.31 -8.11
CA THR A 7 28.97 -3.46 -8.51
C THR A 7 28.36 -2.08 -8.77
N LEU A 8 28.50 -1.12 -7.84
CA LEU A 8 27.94 0.23 -8.02
C LEU A 8 28.57 0.97 -9.20
N ASN A 9 29.88 0.89 -9.38
CA ASN A 9 30.59 1.54 -10.49
C ASN A 9 30.15 1.03 -11.87
N LYS A 10 29.50 -0.13 -11.94
CA LYS A 10 28.96 -0.69 -13.19
C LYS A 10 27.46 -0.47 -13.33
N LEU A 11 26.68 -0.77 -12.29
CA LEU A 11 25.22 -0.68 -12.40
C LEU A 11 24.69 0.76 -12.38
N VAL A 12 25.29 1.67 -11.61
CA VAL A 12 24.77 3.04 -11.50
C VAL A 12 24.87 3.78 -12.84
N PRO A 13 26.02 3.79 -13.56
CA PRO A 13 26.08 4.39 -14.88
C PRO A 13 25.15 3.72 -15.90
N TYR A 14 24.97 2.40 -15.81
CA TYR A 14 24.06 1.66 -16.69
C TYR A 14 22.60 2.08 -16.48
N ALA A 15 22.14 2.13 -15.23
CA ALA A 15 20.80 2.59 -14.89
C ALA A 15 20.56 4.05 -15.32
N ALA A 16 21.53 4.93 -15.09
CA ALA A 16 21.45 6.34 -15.49
C ALA A 16 21.32 6.48 -17.01
N ARG A 17 22.09 5.72 -17.78
CA ARG A 17 21.99 5.70 -19.24
C ARG A 17 20.62 5.19 -19.70
N ARG A 18 20.15 4.05 -19.17
CA ARG A 18 18.82 3.50 -19.51
C ARG A 18 17.69 4.48 -19.19
N PHE A 19 17.80 5.21 -18.09
CA PHE A 19 16.84 6.26 -17.73
C PHE A 19 16.82 7.39 -18.76
N ILE A 20 17.98 7.91 -19.17
CA ILE A 20 18.08 8.97 -20.18
C ILE A 20 17.58 8.47 -21.54
N ASP A 21 17.96 7.26 -21.94
CA ASP A 21 17.58 6.66 -23.23
C ASP A 21 16.06 6.43 -23.34
N ASN A 22 15.38 6.17 -22.23
CA ASN A 22 13.92 5.92 -22.18
C ASN A 22 13.13 7.06 -21.54
N LEU A 23 13.73 8.24 -21.39
CA LEU A 23 13.14 9.38 -20.70
C LEU A 23 11.73 9.75 -21.19
N PRO A 24 11.41 9.75 -22.50
CA PRO A 24 10.06 10.07 -22.97
C PRO A 24 9.00 9.09 -22.44
N ALA A 25 9.25 7.78 -22.52
CA ALA A 25 8.31 6.76 -22.06
C ALA A 25 8.20 6.73 -20.53
N ILE A 26 9.31 6.99 -19.82
CA ILE A 26 9.30 7.09 -18.36
C ILE A 26 8.47 8.31 -17.92
N PHE A 27 8.60 9.43 -18.63
CA PHE A 27 7.88 10.66 -18.33
C PHE A 27 6.38 10.53 -18.58
N THR A 28 5.97 9.85 -19.65
CA THR A 28 4.55 9.57 -19.92
C THR A 28 3.97 8.46 -19.03
N GLY A 29 4.82 7.70 -18.35
CA GLY A 29 4.41 6.56 -17.52
C GLY A 29 4.19 5.26 -18.30
N ASP A 30 4.53 5.22 -19.58
CA ASP A 30 4.35 4.07 -20.47
C ASP A 30 5.51 3.05 -20.41
N PHE A 31 6.55 3.33 -19.62
CA PHE A 31 7.71 2.46 -19.47
C PHE A 31 7.41 1.28 -18.52
N ASN A 32 7.00 0.14 -19.09
CA ASN A 32 6.55 -1.06 -18.36
C ASN A 32 7.67 -2.01 -17.88
N HIS A 33 8.92 -1.54 -17.81
CA HIS A 33 10.06 -2.35 -17.39
C HIS A 33 10.84 -1.67 -16.27
N ALA A 34 11.58 -2.43 -15.47
CA ALA A 34 12.55 -1.84 -14.55
C ALA A 34 13.84 -1.49 -15.30
N LEU A 35 14.56 -0.45 -14.83
CA LEU A 35 15.79 0.03 -15.46
C LEU A 35 16.94 -1.01 -15.48
N LEU A 36 16.86 -2.02 -14.61
CA LEU A 36 17.91 -3.01 -14.37
C LEU A 36 17.43 -4.46 -14.58
N GLU A 37 16.20 -4.66 -15.03
CA GLU A 37 15.63 -6.00 -15.30
C GLU A 37 15.37 -6.15 -16.80
N ASP A 38 16.47 -6.16 -17.54
CA ASP A 38 16.53 -6.42 -18.98
C ASP A 38 17.44 -7.62 -19.28
N ASP A 39 17.63 -7.96 -20.55
CA ASP A 39 18.53 -9.07 -20.96
C ASP A 39 20.02 -8.69 -20.89
N SER A 40 20.39 -7.68 -20.10
CA SER A 40 21.77 -7.19 -20.01
C SER A 40 22.62 -7.99 -19.02
N ASP A 41 23.95 -7.89 -19.17
CA ASP A 41 24.92 -8.44 -18.22
C ASP A 41 24.74 -7.87 -16.80
N CYS A 42 24.23 -6.64 -16.68
CA CYS A 42 23.95 -6.02 -15.38
C CYS A 42 22.78 -6.70 -14.67
N SER A 43 21.74 -7.06 -15.41
CA SER A 43 20.60 -7.83 -14.91
C SER A 43 21.03 -9.25 -14.51
N GLN A 44 21.83 -9.92 -15.35
CA GLN A 44 22.38 -11.25 -15.04
C GLN A 44 23.25 -11.24 -13.76
N LEU A 45 24.03 -10.18 -13.54
CA LEU A 45 24.81 -10.02 -12.31
C LEU A 45 23.92 -9.89 -11.06
N LEU A 46 22.81 -9.17 -11.15
CA LEU A 46 21.85 -9.09 -10.05
C LEU A 46 21.13 -10.42 -9.82
N GLU A 47 20.75 -11.10 -10.89
CA GLU A 47 20.13 -12.41 -10.85
C GLU A 47 21.06 -13.44 -10.20
N LEU A 48 22.37 -13.37 -10.46
CA LEU A 48 23.37 -14.17 -9.77
C LEU A 48 23.35 -13.92 -8.25
N TYR A 49 23.32 -12.66 -7.80
CA TYR A 49 23.24 -12.35 -6.38
C TYR A 49 21.95 -12.83 -5.73
N LYS A 50 20.80 -12.63 -6.41
CA LYS A 50 19.49 -13.13 -5.97
C LYS A 50 19.54 -14.65 -5.79
N ASN A 51 20.07 -15.37 -6.78
CA ASN A 51 20.16 -16.83 -6.75
C ASN A 51 21.03 -17.37 -5.61
N VAL A 52 22.19 -16.75 -5.35
CA VAL A 52 23.06 -17.15 -4.24
C VAL A 52 22.38 -16.85 -2.90
N ALA A 53 21.75 -15.68 -2.76
CA ALA A 53 21.02 -15.31 -1.55
C ALA A 53 19.86 -16.27 -1.27
N MET A 54 19.07 -16.64 -2.29
CA MET A 54 17.98 -17.61 -2.15
C MET A 54 18.47 -18.98 -1.67
N LYS A 55 19.59 -19.46 -2.21
CA LYS A 55 20.12 -20.81 -1.89
C LYS A 55 20.88 -20.91 -0.58
N GLN A 56 21.34 -19.80 -0.01
CA GLN A 56 22.29 -19.82 1.11
C GLN A 56 21.88 -18.94 2.29
N VAL A 57 21.12 -17.86 2.04
CA VAL A 57 20.70 -16.90 3.06
C VAL A 57 19.23 -17.09 3.40
N PHE A 58 18.36 -17.05 2.40
CA PHE A 58 16.91 -17.16 2.63
C PHE A 58 16.47 -18.60 2.95
N SER A 59 17.22 -19.61 2.50
CA SER A 59 17.01 -21.02 2.88
C SER A 59 17.67 -21.41 4.21
N HIS A 60 18.16 -20.44 4.98
CA HIS A 60 18.75 -20.73 6.29
C HIS A 60 17.64 -21.06 7.29
N PRO A 61 17.74 -22.12 8.11
CA PRO A 61 16.66 -22.58 8.99
C PRO A 61 16.15 -21.49 9.94
N ASP A 62 17.03 -20.63 10.45
CA ASP A 62 16.62 -19.52 11.32
C ASP A 62 15.76 -18.47 10.60
N VAL A 63 16.00 -18.25 9.30
CA VAL A 63 15.22 -17.31 8.48
C VAL A 63 13.85 -17.91 8.20
N GLU A 64 13.79 -19.16 7.74
CA GLU A 64 12.53 -19.87 7.51
C GLU A 64 11.69 -19.97 8.80
N GLN A 65 12.33 -20.25 9.93
CA GLN A 65 11.66 -20.29 11.22
C GLN A 65 11.09 -18.92 11.59
N LEU A 66 11.85 -17.84 11.37
CA LEU A 66 11.38 -16.47 11.64
C LEU A 66 10.19 -16.11 10.74
N GLU A 67 10.22 -16.50 9.47
CA GLU A 67 9.11 -16.32 8.54
C GLU A 67 7.84 -17.05 8.99
N LEU A 68 7.96 -18.33 9.38
CA LEU A 68 6.84 -19.12 9.90
C LEU A 68 6.28 -18.55 11.20
N GLN A 69 7.15 -18.09 12.10
CA GLN A 69 6.73 -17.41 13.32
C GLN A 69 5.98 -16.11 13.00
N GLY A 70 6.52 -15.29 12.09
CA GLY A 70 5.87 -14.07 11.61
C GLY A 70 4.47 -14.34 11.05
N TYR A 71 4.34 -15.35 10.18
CA TYR A 71 3.05 -15.76 9.61
C TYR A 71 2.03 -16.11 10.71
N ARG A 72 2.44 -16.91 11.69
CA ARG A 72 1.56 -17.33 12.80
C ARG A 72 1.17 -16.16 13.71
N VAL A 73 2.09 -15.23 13.95
CA VAL A 73 1.82 -14.02 14.75
C VAL A 73 0.80 -13.13 14.03
N ILE A 74 1.00 -12.83 12.75
CA ILE A 74 0.07 -11.96 12.00
C ILE A 74 -1.30 -12.62 11.84
N SER A 75 -1.34 -13.91 11.50
CA SER A 75 -2.60 -14.66 11.39
C SER A 75 -3.35 -14.67 12.72
N GLY A 76 -2.65 -14.97 13.82
CA GLY A 76 -3.24 -14.96 15.15
C GLY A 76 -3.75 -13.58 15.58
N LEU A 77 -3.04 -12.50 15.21
CA LEU A 77 -3.52 -11.14 15.45
C LEU A 77 -4.83 -10.88 14.69
N LEU A 78 -4.92 -11.23 13.41
CA LEU A 78 -6.15 -11.05 12.62
C LEU A 78 -7.32 -11.85 13.20
N ASP A 79 -7.08 -13.08 13.65
CA ASP A 79 -8.11 -13.90 14.32
C ASP A 79 -8.60 -13.27 15.62
N ILE A 80 -7.71 -12.65 16.40
CA ILE A 80 -8.08 -11.90 17.62
C ILE A 80 -8.99 -10.71 17.28
N TYR A 81 -8.75 -10.02 16.18
CA TYR A 81 -9.56 -8.87 15.75
C TYR A 81 -10.81 -9.24 14.92
N GLN A 82 -10.94 -10.51 14.51
CA GLN A 82 -12.08 -11.04 13.76
C GLN A 82 -13.46 -10.64 14.33
N PRO A 83 -13.69 -10.57 15.66
CA PRO A 83 -14.97 -10.15 16.21
C PRO A 83 -15.42 -8.77 15.75
N LEU A 84 -14.51 -7.83 15.50
CA LEU A 84 -14.87 -6.49 14.98
C LEU A 84 -15.45 -6.55 13.57
N LEU A 85 -14.94 -7.47 12.74
CA LEU A 85 -15.37 -7.66 11.35
C LEU A 85 -16.68 -8.45 11.25
N LYS A 86 -17.03 -9.22 12.27
CA LYS A 86 -18.25 -10.04 12.33
C LYS A 86 -19.47 -9.28 12.89
N LEU A 87 -19.30 -8.06 13.38
CA LEU A 87 -20.40 -7.24 13.87
C LEU A 87 -21.30 -6.79 12.70
N SER A 88 -22.59 -6.61 13.00
CA SER A 88 -23.49 -5.93 12.06
C SER A 88 -23.06 -4.48 11.88
N LEU A 89 -23.51 -3.86 10.79
CA LEU A 89 -23.26 -2.43 10.55
C LEU A 89 -23.79 -1.58 11.72
N GLU A 90 -24.99 -1.87 12.21
CA GLU A 90 -25.62 -1.16 13.33
C GLU A 90 -24.76 -1.27 14.61
N ASP A 91 -24.33 -2.48 14.94
CA ASP A 91 -23.52 -2.76 16.13
C ASP A 91 -22.15 -2.08 16.06
N PHE A 92 -21.51 -2.12 14.90
CA PHE A 92 -20.21 -1.49 14.71
C PHE A 92 -20.34 0.05 14.69
N SER A 93 -21.40 0.59 14.11
CA SER A 93 -21.65 2.04 14.09
C SER A 93 -21.92 2.57 15.51
N GLU A 94 -22.71 1.83 16.31
CA GLU A 94 -22.91 2.14 17.73
C GLU A 94 -21.57 2.12 18.49
N LEU A 95 -20.74 1.11 18.21
CA LEU A 95 -19.41 0.98 18.83
C LEU A 95 -18.49 2.15 18.49
N VAL A 96 -18.50 2.61 17.24
CA VAL A 96 -17.70 3.75 16.78
C VAL A 96 -18.16 5.05 17.44
N ALA A 97 -19.48 5.24 17.61
CA ALA A 97 -20.05 6.45 18.20
C ALA A 97 -19.85 6.53 19.73
N GLN A 98 -20.02 5.42 20.44
CA GLN A 98 -19.99 5.39 21.91
C GLN A 98 -18.62 5.00 22.49
N GLU A 99 -17.71 4.46 21.67
CA GLU A 99 -16.41 3.84 22.02
C GLU A 99 -16.45 2.65 23.01
N ARG A 100 -17.53 2.53 23.80
CA ARG A 100 -17.78 1.50 24.79
C ARG A 100 -19.25 1.11 24.79
N VAL A 101 -19.52 -0.12 24.36
CA VAL A 101 -20.86 -0.69 24.32
C VAL A 101 -20.93 -1.85 25.31
N ARG A 102 -21.81 -1.74 26.33
CA ARG A 102 -21.90 -2.72 27.44
C ARG A 102 -22.24 -4.14 26.97
N ARG A 103 -23.08 -4.27 25.94
CA ARG A 103 -23.45 -5.57 25.34
C ARG A 103 -22.31 -6.21 24.52
N LEU A 104 -21.29 -5.44 24.13
CA LEU A 104 -20.13 -5.87 23.33
C LEU A 104 -18.79 -5.60 24.05
N PRO A 105 -18.54 -6.20 25.22
CA PRO A 105 -17.39 -5.85 26.04
C PRO A 105 -16.04 -6.22 25.40
N ILE A 106 -15.97 -7.34 24.66
CA ILE A 106 -14.74 -7.79 23.99
C ILE A 106 -14.43 -6.88 22.80
N ALA A 107 -15.41 -6.64 21.92
CA ALA A 107 -15.25 -5.76 20.77
C ALA A 107 -14.89 -4.32 21.19
N SER A 108 -15.49 -3.78 22.25
CA SER A 108 -15.14 -2.46 22.80
C SER A 108 -13.67 -2.36 23.21
N ARG A 109 -13.13 -3.41 23.84
CA ARG A 109 -11.72 -3.45 24.23
C ARG A 109 -10.81 -3.58 23.01
N LEU A 110 -11.17 -4.40 22.03
CA LEU A 110 -10.42 -4.54 20.77
C LEU A 110 -10.41 -3.23 19.98
N TYR A 111 -11.55 -2.55 19.87
CA TYR A 111 -11.67 -1.26 19.19
C TYR A 111 -10.74 -0.20 19.82
N GLN A 112 -10.66 -0.15 21.16
CA GLN A 112 -9.74 0.75 21.87
C GLN A 112 -8.25 0.40 21.68
N LYS A 113 -7.92 -0.82 21.25
CA LYS A 113 -6.54 -1.18 20.89
C LYS A 113 -6.14 -0.67 19.51
N LEU A 114 -7.09 -0.30 18.65
CA LEU A 114 -6.79 0.32 17.36
C LEU A 114 -6.25 1.73 17.57
N SER A 115 -5.16 2.06 16.88
CA SER A 115 -4.59 3.41 16.90
C SER A 115 -5.65 4.44 16.50
N THR A 116 -5.67 5.56 17.22
CA THR A 116 -6.56 6.69 16.94
C THR A 116 -6.47 7.16 15.49
N ARG A 117 -5.28 7.12 14.87
CA ARG A 117 -5.11 7.48 13.45
C ARG A 117 -5.97 6.61 12.52
N HIS A 118 -6.02 5.30 12.75
CA HIS A 118 -6.80 4.39 11.92
C HIS A 118 -8.30 4.53 12.17
N ARG A 119 -8.69 4.76 13.43
CA ARG A 119 -10.10 5.04 13.79
C ARG A 119 -10.60 6.31 13.12
N LEU A 120 -9.81 7.39 13.14
CA LEU A 120 -10.14 8.65 12.47
C LEU A 120 -10.23 8.48 10.95
N ALA A 121 -9.29 7.77 10.34
CA ALA A 121 -9.31 7.50 8.90
C ALA A 121 -10.56 6.72 8.46
N TYR A 122 -10.99 5.74 9.27
CA TYR A 122 -12.25 5.02 9.04
C TYR A 122 -13.46 5.96 9.09
N VAL A 123 -13.58 6.77 10.15
CA VAL A 123 -14.70 7.72 10.31
C VAL A 123 -14.74 8.72 9.16
N GLU A 124 -13.59 9.28 8.76
CA GLU A 124 -13.49 10.19 7.63
C GLU A 124 -13.93 9.54 6.32
N ALA A 125 -13.48 8.31 6.05
CA ALA A 125 -13.86 7.57 4.84
C ALA A 125 -15.36 7.26 4.81
N VAL A 126 -15.94 6.81 5.93
CA VAL A 126 -17.38 6.51 6.01
C VAL A 126 -18.22 7.77 5.83
N ASN A 127 -17.82 8.90 6.42
CA ASN A 127 -18.51 10.18 6.26
C ASN A 127 -18.47 10.68 4.80
N LYS A 128 -17.34 10.50 4.10
CA LYS A 128 -17.23 10.81 2.67
C LYS A 128 -18.18 9.95 1.84
N THR A 129 -18.22 8.65 2.08
CA THR A 129 -19.12 7.72 1.37
C THR A 129 -20.59 8.06 1.61
N GLY A 130 -20.96 8.39 2.85
CA GLY A 130 -22.33 8.86 3.17
C GLY A 130 -22.71 10.15 2.46
N ALA A 131 -21.77 11.09 2.30
CA ALA A 131 -21.99 12.32 1.56
C ALA A 131 -22.15 12.12 0.04
N TYR A 132 -21.45 11.13 -0.55
CA TYR A 132 -21.66 10.74 -1.94
C TYR A 132 -22.99 9.99 -2.15
N GLY A 133 -23.40 9.12 -1.22
CA GLY A 133 -24.69 8.44 -1.29
C GLY A 133 -25.88 9.39 -1.18
N ALA A 134 -25.79 10.41 -0.32
CA ALA A 134 -26.83 11.44 -0.21
C ALA A 134 -26.96 12.32 -1.47
N ARG A 135 -25.85 12.58 -2.17
CA ARG A 135 -25.85 13.28 -3.47
C ARG A 135 -26.50 12.45 -4.57
N ILE A 136 -26.23 11.14 -4.62
CA ILE A 136 -26.85 10.24 -5.62
C ILE A 136 -28.37 10.14 -5.42
N CYS A 137 -28.85 10.09 -4.17
CA CYS A 137 -30.29 10.10 -3.88
C CYS A 137 -30.97 11.46 -4.12
N ALA A 138 -30.26 12.57 -3.99
CA ALA A 138 -30.79 13.91 -4.27
C ALA A 138 -30.92 14.18 -5.78
N ASP A 139 -30.01 13.66 -6.59
CA ASP A 139 -29.92 14.02 -8.01
C ASP A 139 -30.61 13.03 -8.97
N GLY A 140 -31.08 11.85 -8.52
CA GLY A 140 -31.93 10.97 -9.36
C GLY A 140 -31.37 10.64 -10.75
N ILE A 141 -30.06 10.74 -10.95
CA ILE A 141 -29.40 10.53 -12.24
C ILE A 141 -28.49 9.32 -12.12
N LEU A 142 -28.79 8.31 -12.95
CA LEU A 142 -27.91 7.23 -13.33
C LEU A 142 -26.63 7.84 -13.94
N LEU A 143 -25.58 8.02 -13.13
CA LEU A 143 -24.31 8.53 -13.62
C LEU A 143 -23.38 7.36 -13.96
N SER A 144 -23.25 7.14 -15.27
CA SER A 144 -22.02 6.66 -15.89
C SER A 144 -20.80 7.27 -15.21
N LEU A 145 -19.85 6.40 -14.85
CA LEU A 145 -18.53 6.74 -14.29
C LEU A 145 -17.91 7.96 -14.99
N PRO A 146 -17.48 9.00 -14.27
CA PRO A 146 -16.63 10.02 -14.86
C PRO A 146 -15.20 9.48 -14.94
N SER A 147 -14.73 9.34 -16.18
CA SER A 147 -13.32 9.27 -16.54
C SER A 147 -12.60 10.54 -16.06
N ASP A 148 -11.45 10.33 -15.43
CA ASP A 148 -10.32 11.25 -15.24
C ASP A 148 -10.60 12.73 -14.95
N SER A 149 -10.21 13.16 -13.75
CA SER A 149 -9.16 14.19 -13.58
C SER A 149 -8.96 14.49 -12.09
N GLY A 150 -7.80 14.07 -11.57
CA GLY A 150 -7.33 14.51 -10.26
C GLY A 150 -6.98 15.99 -10.30
N LEU A 151 -7.69 16.81 -9.52
CA LEU A 151 -7.25 18.15 -9.17
C LEU A 151 -6.74 18.13 -7.73
N TYR A 152 -5.41 18.07 -7.64
CA TYR A 152 -4.62 18.25 -6.44
C TYR A 152 -4.58 19.76 -6.12
N GLN A 153 -5.24 20.16 -5.04
CA GLN A 153 -5.20 21.53 -4.53
C GLN A 153 -3.81 21.79 -3.90
N ARG A 154 -3.05 22.73 -4.48
CA ARG A 154 -1.98 23.43 -3.76
C ARG A 154 -2.37 24.90 -3.66
N ASP A 155 -2.32 25.39 -2.43
CA ASP A 155 -2.23 26.81 -2.12
C ASP A 155 -1.00 27.36 -2.85
N ASP A 156 -1.23 28.22 -3.85
CA ASP A 156 -0.34 29.26 -4.39
C ASP A 156 -0.66 29.53 -5.87
N GLY A 157 -1.63 30.41 -6.12
CA GLY A 157 -1.75 31.15 -7.39
C GLY A 157 -2.50 30.47 -8.54
N PHE A 158 -3.53 31.16 -9.05
CA PHE A 158 -4.23 30.82 -10.28
C PHE A 158 -3.31 30.92 -11.51
N VAL A 159 -3.14 29.83 -12.25
CA VAL A 159 -2.78 29.89 -13.68
C VAL A 159 -3.74 29.01 -14.46
N CYS A 160 -4.59 29.64 -15.27
CA CYS A 160 -5.33 28.95 -16.30
C CYS A 160 -4.35 28.48 -17.38
N VAL A 161 -4.31 27.18 -17.67
CA VAL A 161 -3.68 26.66 -18.89
C VAL A 161 -4.79 25.98 -19.68
N GLY A 162 -5.04 26.50 -20.89
CA GLY A 162 -5.92 25.88 -21.88
C GLY A 162 -5.26 24.76 -22.65
#